data_AF-A0A0D2HA99-F1
#
_entry.id   AF-A0A0D2HA99-F1
#
_cell.length_a   1.000
_cell.length_b   1.000
_cell.length_c   1.000
_cell.angle_alpha   90.00
_cell.angle_beta   90.00
_cell.angle_gamma   90.00
#
_symmetry.space_group_name_H-M   'P 1'
#
loop_
_entity.id
_entity.type
_entity.pdbx_description
1 polymer ?
#
loop_
_entity_poly.entity_id
_entity_poly.type
_entity_poly.pdbx_seq_one_letter_code
_entity_poly.pdbx_strand_id
1 'polypeptide(L)'
;MPVPTLQWFYLAHIFGNRQLRPSFEGFTKRWASVSSLSIIIYNFPAVCNGLDLDANIITDIVKETPNAAGVKLTCGSVAKITCLASRFPASRFAGLGGQSDFLVGGLASGSTLPLEMPSQKL
;
A
#
# COMPACT_ATOMS: atom_id res chain seq x y z
N MET A 1 25.35 9.50 11.96
CA MET A 1 24.77 9.63 10.60
C MET A 1 23.32 10.08 10.78
N PRO A 2 22.88 11.19 10.18
CA PRO A 2 21.61 11.81 10.52
C PRO A 2 20.45 10.91 10.05
N VAL A 3 19.55 10.65 10.99
CA VAL A 3 18.37 9.79 10.86
C VAL A 3 17.37 10.36 9.83
N PRO A 4 16.84 9.54 8.90
CA PRO A 4 16.11 10.00 7.72
C PRO A 4 14.64 10.28 8.05
N THR A 5 14.36 11.35 8.78
CA THR A 5 13.00 11.89 8.94
C THR A 5 12.43 12.49 7.65
N LEU A 6 13.26 12.71 6.62
CA LEU A 6 12.85 13.19 5.30
C LEU A 6 12.23 12.12 4.39
N GLN A 7 12.33 10.83 4.73
CA GLN A 7 11.82 9.75 3.87
C GLN A 7 10.29 9.60 3.91
N TRP A 8 9.65 10.07 5.00
CA TRP A 8 8.19 10.06 5.13
C TRP A 8 7.49 11.19 4.36
N PHE A 9 8.18 12.30 4.06
CA PHE A 9 7.59 13.44 3.36
C PHE A 9 7.57 13.29 1.82
N TYR A 10 8.39 12.41 1.25
CA TYR A 10 8.58 12.34 -0.21
C TYR A 10 7.45 11.63 -0.99
N LEU A 11 6.61 10.83 -0.31
CA LEU A 11 5.52 10.08 -0.95
C LEU A 11 4.25 10.92 -1.21
N ALA A 12 4.13 12.11 -0.61
CA ALA A 12 3.00 13.02 -0.86
C ALA A 12 3.38 14.21 -1.77
N HIS A 13 4.66 14.63 -1.78
CA HIS A 13 5.10 15.85 -2.48
C HIS A 13 5.52 15.70 -3.95
N ILE A 14 5.74 14.47 -4.47
CA ILE A 14 6.09 14.27 -5.89
C ILE A 14 4.87 14.25 -6.83
N PHE A 15 3.64 14.12 -6.33
CA PHE A 15 2.51 13.71 -7.16
C PHE A 15 1.52 14.83 -7.53
N GLY A 16 2.02 16.06 -7.72
CA GLY A 16 1.23 17.23 -8.11
C GLY A 16 0.57 17.14 -9.50
N ASN A 17 0.97 16.19 -10.34
CA ASN A 17 0.33 15.93 -11.65
C ASN A 17 -0.26 14.52 -11.67
N ARG A 18 -1.51 14.43 -12.13
CA ARG A 18 -2.31 13.20 -12.27
C ARG A 18 -1.47 12.08 -12.91
N GLN A 19 -0.88 11.20 -12.10
CA GLN A 19 -0.05 10.10 -12.62
C GLN A 19 -0.93 9.11 -13.37
N LEU A 20 -0.51 8.75 -14.59
CA LEU A 20 -1.03 7.60 -15.32
C LEU A 20 -0.55 6.33 -14.61
N ARG A 21 -1.40 5.28 -14.54
CA ARG A 21 -1.11 3.98 -13.89
C ARG A 21 0.32 3.44 -14.12
N PRO A 22 0.87 3.46 -15.35
CA PRO A 22 2.19 2.87 -15.63
C PRO A 22 3.35 3.51 -14.86
N SER A 23 3.23 4.81 -14.55
CA SER A 23 4.29 5.56 -13.87
C SER A 23 4.35 5.23 -12.37
N PHE A 24 3.20 4.98 -11.74
CA PHE A 24 3.14 4.58 -10.32
C PHE A 24 3.65 3.15 -10.10
N GLU A 25 3.25 2.22 -10.96
CA GLU A 25 3.73 0.83 -10.93
C GLU A 25 5.25 0.78 -11.14
N GLY A 26 5.77 1.50 -12.15
CA GLY A 26 7.20 1.59 -12.42
C GLY A 26 8.00 2.17 -11.25
N PHE A 27 7.48 3.22 -10.61
CA PHE A 27 8.11 3.80 -9.41
C PHE A 27 8.16 2.79 -8.25
N THR A 28 7.04 2.13 -7.98
CA THR A 28 6.95 1.15 -6.88
C THR A 28 7.90 -0.03 -7.10
N LYS A 29 8.00 -0.53 -8.34
CA LYS A 29 8.95 -1.59 -8.72
C LYS A 29 10.40 -1.17 -8.49
N ARG A 30 10.78 0.03 -8.94
CA ARG A 30 12.14 0.55 -8.79
C ARG A 30 12.54 0.70 -7.32
N TRP A 31 11.59 1.12 -6.49
CA TRP A 31 11.83 1.27 -5.06
C TRP A 31 11.91 -0.09 -4.37
N ALA A 32 11.04 -1.03 -4.76
CA ALA A 32 11.08 -2.39 -4.28
C ALA A 32 12.39 -3.10 -4.57
N SER A 33 12.94 -2.95 -5.77
CA SER A 33 14.17 -3.64 -6.20
C SER A 33 15.41 -3.22 -5.42
N VAL A 34 15.38 -2.09 -4.72
CA VAL A 34 16.53 -1.58 -3.94
C VAL A 34 16.31 -1.64 -2.43
N SER A 35 15.10 -1.98 -1.98
CA SER A 35 14.72 -1.97 -0.57
C SER A 35 14.67 -3.39 0.00
N SER A 36 15.54 -3.69 0.97
CA SER A 36 15.42 -4.92 1.78
C SER A 36 14.26 -4.86 2.78
N LEU A 37 13.73 -3.65 3.03
CA LEU A 37 12.62 -3.41 3.95
C LEU A 37 11.27 -3.70 3.28
N SER A 38 10.33 -4.16 4.09
CA SER A 38 8.94 -4.34 3.68
C SER A 38 8.25 -3.01 3.39
N ILE A 39 7.40 -3.01 2.38
CA ILE A 39 6.72 -1.82 1.87
C ILE A 39 5.23 -1.90 2.19
N ILE A 40 4.67 -0.80 2.70
CA ILE A 40 3.21 -0.61 2.82
C ILE A 40 2.79 0.45 1.80
N ILE A 41 1.89 0.07 0.89
CA ILE A 41 1.30 0.99 -0.07
C ILE A 41 0.37 1.94 0.69
N TYR A 42 0.43 3.25 0.41
CA TYR A 42 -0.49 4.20 1.04
C TYR A 42 -1.43 4.81 0.01
N ASN A 43 -2.71 4.39 0.03
CA ASN A 43 -3.73 4.88 -0.88
C ASN A 43 -4.56 5.98 -0.19
N PHE A 44 -4.24 7.25 -0.45
CA PHE A 44 -4.90 8.40 0.15
C PHE A 44 -5.31 9.45 -0.90
N PRO A 45 -6.46 9.25 -1.58
CA PRO A 45 -6.85 10.07 -2.74
C PRO A 45 -6.93 11.57 -2.46
N ALA A 46 -7.37 11.96 -1.26
CA ALA A 46 -7.52 13.37 -0.89
C ALA A 46 -6.21 14.16 -0.88
N VAL A 47 -5.05 13.49 -0.72
CA VAL A 47 -3.73 14.13 -0.75
C VAL A 47 -2.91 13.75 -1.99
N CYS A 48 -3.46 12.90 -2.87
CA CYS A 48 -2.80 12.39 -4.07
C CYS A 48 -3.52 12.85 -5.35
N ASN A 49 -4.07 14.06 -5.37
CA ASN A 49 -4.78 14.64 -6.53
C ASN A 49 -5.91 13.74 -7.07
N GLY A 50 -6.65 13.09 -6.17
CA GLY A 50 -7.74 12.18 -6.52
C GLY A 50 -7.30 10.83 -7.08
N LEU A 51 -6.01 10.51 -7.08
CA LEU A 51 -5.53 9.18 -7.46
C LEU A 51 -5.97 8.16 -6.42
N ASP A 52 -6.92 7.32 -6.81
CA ASP A 52 -7.41 6.20 -6.01
C ASP A 52 -7.04 4.88 -6.67
N LEU A 53 -6.20 4.09 -6.01
CA LEU A 53 -5.80 2.79 -6.51
C LEU A 53 -6.94 1.79 -6.33
N ASP A 54 -7.41 1.21 -7.43
CA ASP A 54 -8.37 0.11 -7.36
C ASP A 54 -7.70 -1.18 -6.87
N ALA A 55 -8.51 -2.18 -6.48
CA ALA A 55 -8.00 -3.42 -5.93
C ALA A 55 -7.15 -4.22 -6.94
N ASN A 56 -7.40 -4.09 -8.24
CA ASN A 56 -6.64 -4.77 -9.29
C ASN A 56 -5.23 -4.18 -9.39
N ILE A 57 -5.10 -2.86 -9.45
CA ILE A 57 -3.79 -2.19 -9.46
C ILE A 57 -2.98 -2.60 -8.23
N ILE A 58 -3.58 -2.56 -7.03
CA ILE A 58 -2.89 -2.98 -5.79
C ILE A 58 -2.47 -4.45 -5.89
N THR A 59 -3.30 -5.32 -6.45
CA THR A 59 -2.99 -6.74 -6.62
C THR A 59 -1.81 -6.95 -7.54
N ASP A 60 -1.76 -6.25 -8.66
CA ASP A 60 -0.68 -6.37 -9.65
C ASP A 60 0.64 -5.88 -9.04
N ILE A 61 0.63 -4.75 -8.34
CA ILE A 61 1.78 -4.25 -7.60
C ILE A 61 2.30 -5.29 -6.61
N VAL A 62 1.43 -5.91 -5.81
CA VAL A 62 1.81 -6.89 -4.77
C VAL A 62 2.39 -8.17 -5.38
N LYS A 63 1.87 -8.61 -6.53
CA LYS A 63 2.41 -9.75 -7.28
C LYS A 63 3.79 -9.48 -7.83
N GLU A 64 4.02 -8.27 -8.31
CA GLU A 64 5.30 -7.85 -8.91
C GLU A 64 6.32 -7.37 -7.86
N THR A 65 5.86 -7.10 -6.63
CA THR A 65 6.66 -6.56 -5.53
C THR A 65 6.66 -7.51 -4.32
N PRO A 66 7.62 -8.46 -4.24
CA PRO A 66 7.65 -9.47 -3.17
C PRO A 66 7.73 -8.91 -1.75
N ASN A 67 8.35 -7.74 -1.54
CA ASN A 67 8.43 -7.05 -0.24
C ASN A 67 7.22 -6.14 0.07
N ALA A 68 6.23 -6.00 -0.83
CA ALA A 68 5.02 -5.23 -0.54
C ALA A 68 4.13 -6.03 0.42
N ALA A 69 4.12 -5.65 1.69
CA ALA A 69 3.50 -6.38 2.80
C ALA A 69 2.06 -5.96 3.09
N GLY A 70 1.57 -4.87 2.50
CA GLY A 70 0.24 -4.37 2.80
C GLY A 70 -0.12 -3.08 2.09
N VAL A 71 -1.33 -2.62 2.37
CA VAL A 71 -1.86 -1.32 1.95
C VAL A 71 -2.61 -0.65 3.09
N LYS A 72 -2.40 0.65 3.27
CA LYS A 72 -3.24 1.53 4.10
C LYS A 72 -4.23 2.26 3.20
N LEU A 73 -5.52 2.04 3.43
CA LEU A 73 -6.63 2.54 2.61
C LEU A 73 -7.34 3.69 3.30
N THR A 74 -7.09 4.93 2.88
CA THR A 74 -7.80 6.13 3.36
C THR A 74 -8.92 6.57 2.38
N CYS A 75 -9.23 5.75 1.38
CA CYS A 75 -10.30 5.99 0.41
C CYS A 75 -11.72 5.73 0.96
N GLY A 76 -11.85 5.17 2.17
CA GLY A 76 -13.15 4.84 2.77
C GLY A 76 -13.88 3.62 2.18
N SER A 77 -13.20 2.83 1.34
CA SER A 77 -13.79 1.66 0.70
C SER A 77 -13.49 0.37 1.46
N VAL A 78 -14.46 -0.10 2.25
CA VAL A 78 -14.42 -1.43 2.90
C VAL A 78 -14.42 -2.55 1.86
N ALA A 79 -15.10 -2.36 0.72
CA ALA A 79 -15.13 -3.33 -0.37
C ALA A 79 -13.72 -3.68 -0.90
N LYS A 80 -12.78 -2.72 -0.90
CA LYS A 80 -11.38 -2.99 -1.28
C LYS A 80 -10.68 -3.89 -0.26
N ILE A 81 -10.98 -3.75 1.02
CA ILE A 81 -10.44 -4.62 2.07
C ILE A 81 -10.89 -6.06 1.83
N THR A 82 -12.20 -6.28 1.66
CA THR A 82 -12.76 -7.61 1.37
C THR A 82 -12.15 -8.21 0.10
N CYS A 83 -12.02 -7.41 -0.96
CA CYS A 83 -11.47 -7.86 -2.23
C CYS A 83 -9.98 -8.23 -2.14
N LEU A 84 -9.19 -7.50 -1.37
CA LEU A 84 -7.76 -7.81 -1.18
C LEU A 84 -7.56 -8.99 -0.24
N ALA A 85 -8.38 -9.10 0.81
CA ALA A 85 -8.37 -10.24 1.72
C ALA A 85 -8.74 -11.56 1.03
N SER A 86 -9.54 -11.53 -0.04
CA SER A 86 -9.82 -12.73 -0.85
C SER A 86 -8.70 -13.10 -1.82
N ARG A 87 -7.79 -12.17 -2.14
CA ARG A 87 -6.70 -12.38 -3.11
C ARG A 87 -5.40 -12.79 -2.45
N PHE A 88 -5.20 -12.42 -1.19
CA PHE A 88 -3.95 -12.67 -0.48
C PHE A 88 -4.22 -13.18 0.94
N PRO A 89 -3.49 -14.22 1.40
CA PRO A 89 -3.60 -14.65 2.78
C PRO A 89 -3.00 -13.61 3.74
N ALA A 90 -3.50 -13.59 4.97
CA ALA A 90 -3.03 -12.70 6.05
C ALA A 90 -1.53 -12.87 6.37
N SER A 91 -0.94 -14.03 6.07
CA SER A 91 0.50 -14.28 6.19
C SER A 91 1.35 -13.53 5.17
N ARG A 92 0.76 -13.07 4.05
CA ARG A 92 1.46 -12.40 2.95
C ARG A 92 1.19 -10.91 2.88
N PHE A 93 -0.05 -10.50 3.15
CA PHE A 93 -0.51 -9.15 2.86
C PHE A 93 -1.58 -8.67 3.85
N ALA A 94 -1.50 -7.40 4.22
CA ALA A 94 -2.48 -6.73 5.08
C ALA A 94 -3.19 -5.57 4.37
N GLY A 95 -4.52 -5.61 4.33
CA GLY A 95 -5.34 -4.43 3.98
C GLY A 95 -5.78 -3.71 5.25
N LEU A 96 -5.30 -2.48 5.47
CA LEU A 96 -5.57 -1.69 6.68
C LEU A 96 -6.49 -0.51 6.37
N GLY A 97 -7.48 -0.27 7.23
CA GLY A 97 -8.26 0.97 7.23
C GLY A 97 -7.39 2.18 7.60
N GLY A 98 -7.55 3.28 6.87
CA GLY A 98 -6.76 4.51 7.07
C GLY A 98 -7.34 5.49 8.09
N GLN A 99 -8.58 5.27 8.55
CA GLN A 99 -9.28 6.09 9.54
C GLN A 99 -9.83 5.21 10.67
N SER A 100 -9.92 5.77 11.89
CA SER A 100 -10.39 5.07 13.08
C SER A 100 -11.81 4.52 12.94
N ASP A 101 -12.67 5.26 12.26
CA ASP A 101 -14.10 4.92 12.13
C ASP A 101 -14.30 3.67 11.26
N PHE A 102 -13.30 3.36 10.41
CA PHE A 102 -13.26 2.14 9.62
C PHE A 102 -12.60 0.96 10.35
N LEU A 103 -12.18 1.10 11.61
CA LEU A 103 -11.48 0.03 12.31
C LEU A 103 -12.37 -1.21 12.45
N VAL A 104 -13.59 -1.04 12.98
CA VAL A 104 -14.53 -2.15 13.17
C VAL A 104 -14.96 -2.75 11.83
N GLY A 105 -15.38 -1.90 10.88
CA GLY A 105 -15.81 -2.36 9.55
C GLY A 105 -14.69 -3.02 8.74
N GLY A 106 -13.47 -2.50 8.85
CA GLY A 106 -12.28 -3.05 8.21
C GLY A 106 -11.92 -4.42 8.79
N LEU A 107 -11.84 -4.54 10.12
CA LEU A 107 -11.57 -5.83 10.79
C LEU A 107 -12.62 -6.89 10.42
N ALA A 108 -13.91 -6.51 10.46
CA ALA A 108 -15.01 -7.40 10.05
C ALA A 108 -14.90 -7.86 8.58
N SER A 109 -14.23 -7.07 7.75
CA SER A 109 -14.11 -7.31 6.30
C SER A 109 -12.79 -7.94 5.88
N GLY A 110 -11.95 -8.34 6.84
CA GLY A 110 -10.68 -9.02 6.59
C GLY A 110 -9.43 -8.14 6.73
N SER A 111 -9.54 -6.95 7.33
CA SER A 111 -8.33 -6.22 7.75
C SER A 111 -7.56 -7.04 8.78
N THR A 112 -6.24 -7.07 8.60
CA THR A 112 -5.31 -7.81 9.45
C THR A 112 -3.97 -7.08 9.50
N LEU A 113 -3.12 -7.46 10.43
CA LEU A 113 -1.68 -7.20 10.36
C LEU A 113 -0.98 -8.40 9.69
N PRO A 114 0.13 -8.21 8.95
CA PRO A 114 0.91 -9.32 8.44
C PRO A 114 1.56 -10.06 9.61
N LEU A 115 1.44 -11.39 9.63
CA LEU A 115 2.11 -12.22 10.64
C LEU A 115 3.63 -12.16 10.52
N GLU A 116 4.11 -12.09 9.27
CA GLU A 116 5.51 -11.90 8.96
C GLU A 116 5.64 -10.82 7.89
N MET A 117 6.65 -9.97 8.05
CA MET A 117 6.97 -8.90 7.12
C MET A 117 7.90 -9.46 6.04
N PRO A 118 7.46 -9.60 4.77
CA PRO A 118 8.31 -10.12 3.71
C PRO A 118 9.48 -9.16 3.47
N SER A 119 10.69 -9.65 3.69
CA SER A 119 11.94 -8.95 3.41
C SER A 119 12.61 -9.53 2.17
N GLN A 120 13.10 -8.67 1.29
CA GLN A 120 13.94 -9.11 0.18
C GLN A 120 15.39 -9.24 0.65
N LYS A 121 16.00 -10.41 0.41
CA LYS A 121 17.46 -10.56 0.48
C LYS A 121 18.06 -9.82 -0.71
N LEU A 122 18.79 -8.75 -0.44
CA LEU A 122 19.65 -8.05 -1.41
C LEU A 122 20.83 -8.96 -1.82
#